data_AF-A0A2R6FHG5-F1
#
_entry.id   AF-A0A2R6FHG5-F1
#
_cell.length_a   1.000
_cell.length_b   1.000
_cell.length_c   1.000
_cell.angle_alpha   90.00
_cell.angle_beta   90.00
_cell.angle_gamma   90.00
#
_symmetry.space_group_name_H-M   'P 1'
#
loop_
_entity.id
_entity.type
_entity.pdbx_description
1 polymer ?
#
loop_
_entity_poly.entity_id
_entity_poly.type
_entity_poly.pdbx_seq_one_letter_code
_entity_poly.pdbx_strand_id
1 'polypeptide(L)'
;MTVRLITDGSSPADAKRVLIDADDPTARWRWRCPNRHCDWEPTNNHVWCATCASLHGVDPEYWELVDTKTGERVPWGSIELR
;
A
#
# COMPACT_ATOMS: atom_id res chain seq x y z
N MET A 1 20.53 -27.66 -21.63
CA MET A 1 19.82 -27.50 -20.34
C MET A 1 19.50 -26.03 -20.17
N THR A 2 18.27 -25.63 -20.43
CA THR A 2 17.83 -24.24 -20.37
C THR A 2 17.49 -23.91 -18.93
N VAL A 3 18.36 -23.18 -18.24
CA VAL A 3 18.08 -22.68 -16.89
C VAL A 3 17.00 -21.62 -17.00
N ARG A 4 15.80 -21.92 -16.47
CA ARG A 4 14.72 -20.95 -16.32
C ARG A 4 15.06 -20.13 -15.08
N LEU A 5 15.55 -18.91 -15.28
CA LEU A 5 15.70 -17.93 -14.21
C LEU A 5 14.31 -17.58 -13.69
N ILE A 6 13.93 -18.20 -12.57
CA ILE A 6 12.78 -17.79 -11.79
C ILE A 6 13.25 -16.65 -10.88
N THR A 7 12.84 -15.43 -11.18
CA THR A 7 13.04 -14.32 -10.26
C THR A 7 12.08 -14.55 -9.08
N ASP A 8 12.60 -14.48 -7.86
CA ASP A 8 11.82 -14.66 -6.64
C ASP A 8 10.98 -13.42 -6.29
N GLY A 9 11.01 -12.39 -7.13
CA GLY A 9 10.27 -11.15 -6.95
C GLY A 9 10.81 -10.26 -5.83
N SER A 10 12.04 -10.53 -5.34
CA SER A 10 12.66 -9.76 -4.24
C SER A 10 13.31 -8.44 -4.69
N SER A 11 13.38 -8.16 -6.00
CA SER A 11 13.92 -6.87 -6.44
C SER A 11 12.85 -5.78 -6.34
N PRO A 12 13.20 -4.56 -5.90
CA PRO A 12 12.28 -3.41 -5.94
C PRO A 12 11.81 -3.07 -7.37
N ALA A 13 12.51 -3.57 -8.40
CA ALA A 13 12.10 -3.48 -9.80
C ALA A 13 10.91 -4.41 -10.17
N ASP A 14 10.69 -5.48 -9.41
CA ASP A 14 9.52 -6.37 -9.55
C ASP A 14 8.31 -5.88 -8.74
N ALA A 15 8.49 -4.87 -7.88
CA ALA A 15 7.42 -4.31 -7.07
C ALA A 15 6.38 -3.66 -7.98
N LYS A 16 5.23 -4.33 -8.12
CA LYS A 16 4.08 -3.91 -8.92
C LYS A 16 3.76 -2.44 -8.64
N ARG A 17 3.99 -1.58 -9.64
CA ARG A 17 3.58 -0.18 -9.55
C ARG A 17 2.07 -0.09 -9.59
N VAL A 18 1.51 0.63 -8.64
CA VAL A 18 0.07 0.78 -8.49
C VAL A 18 -0.28 2.24 -8.64
N LEU A 19 -1.09 2.53 -9.66
CA LEU A 19 -1.73 3.82 -9.79
C LEU A 19 -3.01 3.83 -8.95
N ILE A 20 -3.10 4.77 -8.02
CA ILE A 20 -4.32 5.06 -7.27
C ILE A 20 -4.81 6.42 -7.73
N ASP A 21 -6.00 6.43 -8.30
CA ASP A 21 -6.69 7.66 -8.67
C ASP A 21 -7.32 8.24 -7.40
N ALA A 22 -6.81 9.37 -6.90
CA ALA A 22 -7.25 9.93 -5.63
C ALA A 22 -8.58 10.69 -5.74
N ASP A 23 -8.95 11.09 -6.97
CA ASP A 23 -10.24 11.71 -7.30
C ASP A 23 -11.39 10.68 -7.27
N ASP A 24 -11.08 9.41 -7.53
CA ASP A 24 -12.04 8.32 -7.47
C ASP A 24 -12.19 7.76 -6.03
N PRO A 25 -13.33 8.00 -5.35
CA PRO A 25 -13.52 7.54 -3.98
C PRO A 25 -13.53 6.02 -3.86
N THR A 26 -13.94 5.31 -4.91
CA THR A 26 -13.93 3.85 -4.96
C THR A 26 -12.51 3.27 -5.04
N ALA A 27 -11.61 3.91 -5.79
CA ALA A 27 -10.20 3.58 -5.83
C ALA A 27 -9.58 3.78 -4.44
N ARG A 28 -9.89 4.90 -3.76
CA ARG A 28 -9.40 5.15 -2.40
C ARG A 28 -9.87 4.09 -1.39
N TRP A 29 -11.14 3.69 -1.42
CA TRP A 29 -11.69 2.68 -0.50
C TRP A 29 -11.16 1.26 -0.71
N ARG A 30 -10.62 0.97 -1.89
CA ARG A 30 -9.98 -0.31 -2.18
C ARG A 30 -8.70 -0.49 -1.36
N TRP A 31 -7.99 0.59 -1.04
CA TRP A 31 -6.76 0.56 -0.28
C TRP A 31 -7.02 0.77 1.20
N ARG A 32 -6.33 0.03 2.04
CA ARG A 32 -6.45 0.11 3.49
C ARG A 32 -5.10 0.09 4.17
N CYS A 33 -5.00 0.68 5.36
CA CYS A 33 -3.81 0.51 6.17
C CYS A 33 -3.65 -0.98 6.58
N PRO A 34 -2.47 -1.40 7.08
CA PRO A 34 -2.25 -2.76 7.56
C PRO A 34 -3.24 -3.25 8.61
N ASN A 35 -3.84 -2.33 9.38
CA ASN A 35 -4.93 -2.60 10.32
C ASN A 35 -6.34 -2.62 9.70
N ARG A 36 -6.45 -2.58 8.36
CA ARG A 36 -7.70 -2.65 7.57
C ARG A 36 -8.64 -1.44 7.73
N HIS A 37 -8.13 -0.28 8.09
CA HIS A 37 -8.89 0.98 8.05
C HIS A 37 -8.77 1.64 6.66
N CYS A 38 -9.82 2.34 6.23
CA CYS A 38 -9.86 3.08 4.96
C CYS A 38 -9.50 4.57 5.10
N ASP A 39 -9.41 5.08 6.33
CA ASP A 39 -9.09 6.47 6.66
C ASP A 39 -7.58 6.71 6.66
N TRP A 40 -6.95 6.35 5.55
CA TRP A 40 -5.54 6.60 5.32
C TRP A 40 -5.34 7.89 4.52
N GLU A 41 -4.24 8.57 4.82
CA GLU A 41 -3.83 9.83 4.24
C GLU A 41 -2.37 9.73 3.77
N PRO A 42 -2.08 10.11 2.52
CA PRO A 42 -0.72 10.14 2.02
C PRO A 42 0.08 11.24 2.69
N THR A 43 1.27 10.89 3.17
CA THR A 43 2.24 11.81 3.75
C THR A 43 3.49 11.87 2.86
N ASN A 44 4.48 12.67 3.24
CA ASN A 44 5.64 12.96 2.37
C ASN A 44 6.44 11.70 1.97
N ASN A 45 6.50 10.69 2.85
CA ASN A 45 7.26 9.46 2.60
C ASN A 45 6.58 8.17 3.11
N HIS A 46 5.42 8.29 3.74
CA HIS A 46 4.66 7.19 4.34
C HIS A 46 3.16 7.48 4.18
N VAL A 47 2.35 6.55 4.66
CA VAL A 47 0.91 6.69 4.83
C VAL A 47 0.60 6.85 6.29
N TRP A 48 -0.29 7.77 6.62
CA TRP A 48 -0.80 7.97 7.96
C TRP A 48 -2.25 7.50 8.05
N CYS A 49 -2.66 6.87 9.14
CA CYS A 49 -4.05 6.45 9.34
C CYS A 49 -4.69 7.16 10.55
N ALA A 50 -5.74 7.93 10.29
CA ALA A 50 -6.44 8.71 11.31
C ALA A 50 -7.09 7.83 12.40
N THR A 51 -7.65 6.69 12.00
CA THR A 51 -8.23 5.73 12.94
C THR A 51 -7.16 5.12 13.83
N CYS A 52 -6.01 4.73 13.27
CA CYS A 52 -4.90 4.19 14.05
C CYS A 52 -4.32 5.23 15.01
N ALA A 53 -4.26 6.49 14.60
CA ALA A 53 -3.77 7.57 15.46
C ALA A 53 -4.68 7.84 16.66
N SER A 54 -5.97 7.49 16.53
CA SER A 54 -6.94 7.58 17.62
C SER A 54 -6.89 6.40 18.58
N LEU A 55 -6.16 5.33 18.27
CA LEU A 55 -6.03 4.13 19.09
C LEU A 55 -4.77 4.21 19.97
N HIS A 56 -4.91 3.87 21.26
CA HIS A 56 -3.77 3.80 22.17
C HIS A 56 -2.90 2.56 21.89
N GLY A 57 -1.60 2.77 21.71
CA GLY A 57 -0.62 1.68 21.53
C GLY A 57 -0.50 1.15 20.11
N VAL A 58 -1.06 1.85 19.12
CA VAL A 58 -0.94 1.52 17.70
C VAL A 58 -0.16 2.62 16.99
N ASP A 59 0.82 2.24 16.17
CA ASP A 59 1.53 3.18 15.33
C ASP A 59 0.65 3.58 14.13
N PRO A 60 0.42 4.89 13.89
CA PRO A 60 -0.42 5.32 12.78
C PRO A 60 0.33 5.48 11.45
N GLU A 61 1.65 5.34 11.44
CA GLU A 61 2.51 5.51 10.27
C GLU A 61 2.79 4.15 9.62
N TYR A 62 2.59 4.07 8.31
CA TYR A 62 2.75 2.84 7.54
C TYR A 62 3.48 3.11 6.22
N TRP A 63 4.35 2.19 5.81
CA TRP A 63 5.05 2.26 4.54
C TRP A 63 4.45 1.34 3.48
N GLU A 64 3.27 0.80 3.74
CA GLU A 64 2.57 -0.14 2.87
C GLU A 64 1.05 0.05 2.98
N LEU A 65 0.35 -0.21 1.88
CA LEU A 65 -1.10 -0.29 1.82
C LEU A 65 -1.53 -1.71 1.46
N VAL A 66 -2.64 -2.14 2.02
CA VAL A 66 -3.26 -3.43 1.73
C VAL A 66 -4.33 -3.22 0.67
N ASP A 67 -4.19 -3.92 -0.45
CA ASP A 67 -5.22 -4.01 -1.47
C ASP A 67 -6.35 -4.93 -0.96
N THR A 68 -7.57 -4.43 -0.85
CA THR A 68 -8.70 -5.24 -0.37
C THR A 68 -9.22 -6.25 -1.37
N LYS A 69 -8.93 -6.06 -2.66
CA LYS A 69 -9.37 -6.95 -3.75
C LYS A 69 -8.50 -8.20 -3.83
N THR A 70 -7.18 -8.06 -3.65
CA THR A 70 -6.23 -9.18 -3.72
C THR A 70 -5.71 -9.62 -2.36
N GLY A 71 -5.81 -8.77 -1.34
CA GLY A 71 -5.23 -8.99 -0.01
C GLY A 71 -3.73 -8.76 0.06
N GLU A 72 -3.11 -8.28 -1.02
CA GLU A 72 -1.67 -8.05 -1.10
C GLU A 72 -1.26 -6.75 -0.41
N ARG A 73 -0.07 -6.75 0.17
CA ARG A 73 0.58 -5.54 0.70
C ARG A 73 1.44 -4.93 -0.38
N VAL A 74 1.19 -3.66 -0.68
CA VAL A 74 1.93 -2.89 -1.66
C VAL A 74 2.71 -1.80 -0.92
N PRO A 75 4.03 -1.72 -1.09
CA PRO A 75 4.83 -0.67 -0.48
C PRO A 75 4.42 0.71 -1.04
N TRP A 76 4.36 1.72 -0.18
CA TRP A 76 4.00 3.09 -0.53
C TRP A 76 4.89 3.67 -1.63
N GLY A 77 6.18 3.34 -1.62
CA GLY A 77 7.13 3.77 -2.66
C GLY A 77 6.84 3.23 -4.07
N SER A 78 5.97 2.22 -4.21
CA SER A 78 5.50 1.70 -5.50
C SER A 78 4.16 2.28 -5.92
N ILE A 79 3.56 3.15 -5.10
CA ILE A 79 2.24 3.73 -5.32
C ILE A 79 2.40 5.11 -5.94
N GLU A 80 1.73 5.31 -7.07
CA GLU A 80 1.65 6.60 -7.75
C GLU A 80 0.22 7.13 -7.58
N LEU A 81 0.09 8.27 -6.90
CA LEU A 81 -1.19 8.97 -6.79
C LEU A 81 -1.40 9.82 -8.04
N ARG A 82 -2.54 9.64 -8.69
CA ARG A 82 -2.99 10.45 -9.82
C ARG A 82 -4.08 11.43 -9.39
#